data_AF-A0A6N2JH18-F1
#
_entry.id   AF-A0A6N2JH18-F1
#
_cell.length_a   1.000
_cell.length_b   1.000
_cell.length_c   1.000
_cell.angle_alpha   90.00
_cell.angle_beta   90.00
_cell.angle_gamma   90.00
#
_symmetry.space_group_name_H-M   'P 1'
#
loop_
_entity.id
_entity.type
_entity.pdbx_description
1 polymer ?
#
loop_
_entity_poly.entity_id
_entity_poly.type
_entity_poly.pdbx_seq_one_letter_code
_entity_poly.pdbx_strand_id
1 'polypeptide(L)'
;MLTKDQILDRQVALLVQGTPDAETASAVSLIASVLKAIAQNLKYTVYFVIQDLEGGWLLTPLSNHDNPELEKTTIYAYCDRTPANIDRLRLNDQHLECGEYNVIDMLFRLIGMKQVDSIVFFDRATDTQNGIEIVRTDVEELCEKQIKRAQFGLQKLNELKNNADIA
;
A
#
# COMPACT_ATOMS: atom_id res chain seq x y z
N MET A 1 23.70 -8.49 -1.69
CA MET A 1 22.43 -7.91 -2.19
C MET A 1 21.32 -8.36 -1.24
N LEU A 2 20.44 -7.46 -0.80
CA LEU A 2 19.31 -7.85 0.07
C LEU A 2 18.28 -8.66 -0.72
N THR A 3 17.64 -9.62 -0.08
CA THR A 3 16.50 -10.32 -0.68
C THR A 3 15.26 -9.42 -0.67
N LYS A 4 14.27 -9.73 -1.52
CA LYS A 4 12.98 -9.01 -1.51
C LYS A 4 12.36 -8.97 -0.10
N ASP A 5 12.39 -10.10 0.61
CA ASP A 5 11.82 -10.18 1.95
C ASP A 5 12.52 -9.25 2.94
N GLN A 6 13.87 -9.21 2.91
CA GLN A 6 14.67 -8.29 3.72
C GLN A 6 14.42 -6.81 3.38
N ILE A 7 14.17 -6.50 2.10
CA ILE A 7 13.81 -5.14 1.68
C ILE A 7 12.43 -4.75 2.25
N LEU A 8 11.45 -5.65 2.18
CA LEU A 8 10.12 -5.40 2.72
C LEU A 8 10.15 -5.26 4.25
N ASP A 9 10.96 -6.06 4.96
CA ASP A 9 11.16 -5.88 6.40
C ASP A 9 11.73 -4.51 6.74
N ARG A 10 12.69 -4.03 5.94
CA ARG A 10 13.24 -2.69 6.11
C ARG A 10 12.20 -1.61 5.86
N GLN A 11 11.35 -1.76 4.83
CA GLN A 11 10.28 -0.80 4.56
C GLN A 11 9.24 -0.78 5.69
N VAL A 12 8.89 -1.94 6.26
CA VAL A 12 8.04 -2.01 7.46
C VAL A 12 8.69 -1.28 8.64
N ALA A 13 9.98 -1.51 8.90
CA ALA A 13 10.69 -0.83 9.97
C ALA A 13 10.70 0.69 9.78
N LEU A 14 10.89 1.17 8.54
CA LEU A 14 10.82 2.60 8.22
C LEU A 14 9.42 3.17 8.43
N LEU A 15 8.38 2.44 8.03
CA LEU A 15 6.98 2.85 8.24
C LEU A 15 6.69 3.03 9.74
N VAL A 16 7.08 2.07 10.58
CA VAL A 16 6.89 2.13 12.04
C VAL A 16 7.73 3.24 12.68
N GLN A 17 8.97 3.44 12.22
CA GLN A 17 9.84 4.52 12.73
C GLN A 17 9.33 5.92 12.35
N GLY A 18 8.59 6.04 11.25
CA GLY A 18 8.05 7.31 10.76
C GLY A 18 6.78 7.77 11.48
N THR A 19 6.22 6.99 12.40
CA THR A 19 5.01 7.38 13.13
C THR A 19 5.29 8.45 14.19
N PRO A 20 4.33 9.35 14.48
CA PRO A 20 4.55 10.48 15.39
C PRO A 20 4.80 10.08 16.86
N ASP A 21 4.24 8.95 17.31
CA ASP A 21 4.30 8.50 18.69
C ASP A 21 4.24 6.98 18.80
N ALA A 22 4.51 6.47 20.01
CA ALA A 22 4.56 5.03 20.28
C ALA A 22 3.19 4.34 20.17
N GLU A 23 2.08 5.06 20.41
CA GLU A 23 0.73 4.52 20.28
C GLU A 23 0.42 4.25 18.81
N THR A 24 0.72 5.22 17.95
CA THR A 24 0.61 5.10 16.50
C THR A 24 1.55 4.02 15.96
N ALA A 25 2.80 3.96 16.45
CA ALA A 25 3.76 2.92 16.09
C ALA A 25 3.21 1.50 16.38
N SER A 26 2.57 1.32 17.54
CA SER A 26 1.94 0.07 17.94
C SER A 26 0.78 -0.30 17.01
N ALA A 27 -0.10 0.66 16.72
CA ALA A 27 -1.22 0.45 15.80
C ALA A 27 -0.75 0.07 14.38
N VAL A 28 0.24 0.78 13.85
CA VAL A 28 0.84 0.49 12.53
C VAL A 28 1.52 -0.88 12.51
N SER A 29 2.21 -1.26 13.59
CA SER A 29 2.86 -2.57 13.70
C SER A 29 1.88 -3.74 13.62
N LEU A 30 0.64 -3.56 14.09
CA LEU A 30 -0.40 -4.60 14.01
C LEU A 30 -0.77 -4.92 12.56
N ILE A 31 -0.82 -3.91 11.70
CA ILE A 31 -1.21 -4.07 10.28
C ILE A 31 -0.03 -4.29 9.35
N ALA A 32 1.20 -4.02 9.78
CA ALA A 32 2.40 -4.13 8.95
C ALA A 32 2.60 -5.52 8.33
N SER A 33 2.22 -6.58 9.04
CA SER A 33 2.25 -7.96 8.52
C SER A 33 1.33 -8.17 7.32
N VAL A 34 0.16 -7.52 7.32
CA VAL A 34 -0.78 -7.54 6.18
C VAL A 34 -0.18 -6.81 4.99
N LEU A 35 0.36 -5.61 5.20
CA LEU A 35 1.00 -4.83 4.15
C LEU A 35 2.18 -5.59 3.52
N LYS A 36 3.01 -6.24 4.35
CA LYS A 36 4.12 -7.09 3.90
C LYS A 36 3.61 -8.27 3.07
N ALA A 37 2.57 -8.97 3.52
CA ALA A 37 2.00 -10.10 2.80
C ALA A 37 1.46 -9.70 1.42
N ILE A 38 0.78 -8.55 1.31
CA ILE A 38 0.32 -8.02 0.02
C ILE A 38 1.52 -7.69 -0.88
N ALA A 39 2.51 -6.95 -0.36
CA ALA A 39 3.71 -6.57 -1.09
C ALA A 39 4.57 -7.77 -1.55
N GLN A 40 4.53 -8.89 -0.83
CA GLN A 40 5.19 -10.13 -1.25
C GLN A 40 4.62 -10.70 -2.55
N ASN A 41 3.34 -10.45 -2.85
CA ASN A 41 2.69 -10.88 -4.10
C ASN A 41 2.98 -9.95 -5.29
N LEU A 42 3.36 -8.69 -5.04
CA LEU A 42 3.71 -7.71 -6.06
C LEU A 42 5.15 -7.91 -6.56
N LYS A 43 5.47 -7.75 -7.84
CA LYS A 43 6.81 -8.13 -8.34
C LYS A 43 7.94 -7.27 -7.80
N TYR A 44 7.72 -5.96 -7.65
CA TYR A 44 8.72 -4.98 -7.22
C TYR A 44 8.47 -4.47 -5.80
N THR A 45 9.53 -3.97 -5.16
CA THR A 45 9.45 -3.33 -3.83
C THR A 45 9.38 -1.81 -3.91
N VAL A 46 9.62 -1.26 -5.09
CA VAL A 46 9.60 0.17 -5.40
C VAL A 46 8.81 0.35 -6.67
N TYR A 47 7.94 1.36 -6.69
CA TYR A 47 7.17 1.75 -7.87
C TYR A 47 7.26 3.26 -8.08
N PHE A 48 6.92 3.65 -9.29
CA PHE A 48 6.88 5.04 -9.71
C PHE A 48 5.44 5.48 -9.87
N VAL A 49 5.12 6.68 -9.42
CA VAL A 49 3.76 7.25 -9.48
C VAL A 49 3.86 8.65 -10.08
N ILE A 50 2.91 9.01 -10.95
CA ILE A 50 2.78 10.38 -11.42
C ILE A 50 2.16 11.20 -10.29
N GLN A 51 2.76 12.35 -9.98
CA GLN A 51 2.35 13.20 -8.87
C GLN A 51 2.46 14.67 -9.24
N ASP A 52 1.78 15.53 -8.49
CA ASP A 52 2.06 16.97 -8.50
C ASP A 52 3.37 17.31 -7.78
N LEU A 53 3.78 18.58 -7.86
CA LEU A 53 5.02 19.08 -7.22
C LEU A 53 4.97 19.07 -5.68
N GLU A 54 3.80 18.89 -5.07
CA GLU A 54 3.62 18.78 -3.62
C GLU A 54 3.62 17.30 -3.15
N GLY A 55 3.71 16.35 -4.10
CA GLY A 55 3.68 14.92 -3.83
C GLY A 55 2.28 14.31 -3.78
N GLY A 56 1.25 15.06 -4.18
CA GLY A 56 -0.11 14.57 -4.38
C GLY A 56 -0.17 13.64 -5.59
N TRP A 57 -0.61 12.41 -5.39
CA TRP A 57 -0.66 11.41 -6.46
C TRP A 57 -1.77 11.70 -7.47
N LEU A 58 -1.45 11.51 -8.75
CA LEU A 58 -2.41 11.67 -9.83
C LEU A 58 -3.51 10.62 -9.72
N LEU A 59 -4.75 11.08 -9.62
CA LEU A 59 -5.95 10.26 -9.60
C LEU A 59 -6.42 9.99 -11.03
N THR A 60 -6.58 8.72 -11.37
CA THR A 60 -6.97 8.27 -12.71
C THR A 60 -8.34 7.58 -12.63
N PRO A 61 -9.38 8.10 -13.29
CA PRO A 61 -10.64 7.40 -13.39
C PRO A 61 -10.45 6.11 -14.21
N LEU A 62 -10.82 4.98 -13.62
CA LEU A 62 -10.83 3.69 -14.27
C LEU A 62 -12.27 3.34 -14.61
N SER A 63 -12.61 3.48 -15.90
CA SER A 63 -13.90 3.03 -16.41
C SER A 63 -13.91 1.50 -16.50
N ASN A 64 -14.80 0.85 -15.74
CA ASN A 64 -14.98 -0.58 -15.85
C ASN A 64 -15.75 -0.90 -17.14
N HIS A 65 -15.14 -1.64 -18.07
CA HIS A 65 -15.79 -2.04 -19.32
C HIS A 65 -17.09 -2.82 -19.10
N ASP A 66 -17.20 -3.56 -17.99
CA ASP A 66 -18.40 -4.35 -17.65
C ASP A 66 -19.48 -3.52 -16.93
N ASN A 67 -19.13 -2.38 -16.34
CA ASN A 67 -20.09 -1.49 -15.70
C ASN A 67 -19.65 -0.01 -15.76
N PRO A 68 -19.91 0.67 -16.89
CA PRO A 68 -19.43 2.03 -17.14
C PRO A 68 -19.95 3.09 -16.16
N GLU A 69 -21.03 2.81 -15.44
CA GLU A 69 -21.61 3.73 -14.44
C GLU A 69 -20.85 3.74 -13.10
N LEU A 70 -19.96 2.77 -12.87
CA LEU A 70 -19.07 2.74 -11.71
C LEU A 70 -17.69 3.26 -12.13
N GLU A 71 -17.53 4.59 -12.13
CA GLU A 71 -16.21 5.20 -12.21
C GLU A 71 -15.47 4.93 -10.90
N LYS A 72 -14.39 4.14 -10.98
CA LYS A 72 -13.44 3.97 -9.88
C LYS A 72 -12.34 5.02 -9.97
N THR A 73 -11.91 5.56 -8.85
CA THR A 73 -10.75 6.45 -8.76
C THR A 73 -9.51 5.66 -8.38
N THR A 74 -8.51 5.61 -9.27
CA THR A 74 -7.34 4.73 -9.10
C THR A 74 -6.02 5.50 -9.17
N ILE A 75 -4.96 4.89 -8.67
CA ILE A 75 -3.58 5.36 -8.87
C ILE A 75 -2.83 4.32 -9.67
N TYR A 76 -2.02 4.78 -10.61
CA TYR A 76 -1.16 3.94 -11.42
C TYR A 76 0.26 3.91 -10.86
N ALA A 77 0.75 2.70 -10.57
CA ALA A 77 2.07 2.44 -10.01
C ALA A 77 2.91 1.64 -11.01
N TYR A 78 3.92 2.27 -11.59
CA TYR A 78 4.73 1.71 -12.66
C TYR A 78 5.99 1.05 -12.11
N CYS A 79 6.40 -0.10 -12.66
CA CYS A 79 7.64 -0.77 -12.24
C CYS A 79 8.93 -0.03 -12.65
N ASP A 80 8.84 0.93 -13.57
CA ASP A 80 9.99 1.70 -14.09
C ASP A 80 9.60 3.16 -14.30
N ARG A 81 10.59 4.05 -14.19
CA ARG A 81 10.41 5.50 -14.34
C ARG A 81 10.08 5.92 -15.78
N THR A 82 10.50 5.14 -16.77
CA THR A 82 10.29 5.40 -18.20
C THR A 82 8.80 5.40 -18.58
N PRO A 83 8.03 4.32 -18.38
CA PRO A 83 6.60 4.30 -18.72
C PRO A 83 5.81 5.36 -17.95
N ALA A 84 6.11 5.58 -16.67
CA ALA A 84 5.49 6.65 -15.88
C ALA A 84 5.70 8.03 -16.53
N ASN A 85 6.92 8.31 -17.00
CA ASN A 85 7.22 9.57 -17.70
C ASN A 85 6.57 9.67 -19.08
N ILE A 86 6.45 8.56 -19.82
CA ILE A 86 5.75 8.55 -21.10
C ILE A 86 4.28 8.95 -20.88
N ASP A 87 3.60 8.35 -19.91
CA ASP A 87 2.21 8.68 -19.61
C ASP A 87 2.07 10.10 -19.04
N ARG A 88 3.00 10.53 -18.17
CA ARG A 88 3.06 11.92 -17.69
C ARG A 88 3.18 12.94 -18.83
N LEU A 89 4.07 12.70 -19.80
CA LEU A 89 4.27 13.61 -20.93
C LEU A 89 3.03 13.70 -21.84
N ARG A 90 2.24 12.63 -21.93
CA ARG A 90 0.96 12.64 -22.69
C ARG A 90 -0.10 13.53 -22.05
N LEU A 91 -0.08 13.69 -20.73
CA LEU A 91 -0.98 14.61 -20.02
C LEU A 91 -0.69 16.08 -20.32
N ASN A 92 0.53 16.38 -20.79
CA ASN A 92 0.99 17.72 -21.16
C ASN A 92 0.79 18.78 -20.05
N ASP A 93 0.99 18.37 -18.79
CA ASP A 93 0.98 19.25 -17.63
C ASP A 93 2.39 19.37 -17.04
N GLN A 94 2.89 20.60 -16.97
CA GLN A 94 4.22 20.93 -16.45
C GLN A 94 4.33 20.84 -14.92
N HIS A 95 3.20 20.78 -14.20
CA HIS A 95 3.16 20.65 -12.75
C HIS A 95 3.15 19.19 -12.28
N LEU A 96 3.24 18.24 -13.21
CA LEU A 96 3.35 16.83 -12.90
C LEU A 96 4.80 16.36 -13.00
N GLU A 97 5.19 15.50 -12.07
CA GLU A 97 6.46 14.80 -12.04
C GLU A 97 6.29 13.30 -11.75
N CYS A 98 7.40 12.57 -11.70
CA CYS A 98 7.42 11.14 -11.42
C CYS A 98 8.10 10.88 -10.07
N GLY A 99 7.31 10.56 -9.05
CA GLY A 99 7.78 10.17 -7.73
C GLY A 99 8.16 8.69 -7.65
N GLU A 100 9.02 8.34 -6.70
CA GLU A 100 9.46 6.98 -6.41
C GLU A 100 9.04 6.60 -4.98
N TYR A 101 8.40 5.44 -4.83
CA TYR A 101 7.74 5.06 -3.59
C TYR A 101 8.01 3.61 -3.19
N ASN A 102 8.22 3.41 -1.89
CA ASN A 102 8.30 2.09 -1.27
C ASN A 102 6.90 1.45 -1.26
N VAL A 103 6.79 0.20 -1.72
CA VAL A 103 5.49 -0.48 -1.84
C VAL A 103 4.72 -0.56 -0.52
N ILE A 104 5.41 -0.73 0.62
CA ILE A 104 4.75 -0.75 1.94
C ILE A 104 4.15 0.61 2.31
N ASP A 105 4.87 1.70 2.03
CA ASP A 105 4.37 3.07 2.24
C ASP A 105 3.16 3.33 1.34
N MET A 106 3.19 2.82 0.10
CA MET A 106 2.06 2.99 -0.82
C MET A 106 0.79 2.29 -0.34
N LEU A 107 0.91 1.04 0.10
CA LEU A 107 -0.21 0.28 0.64
C LEU A 107 -0.75 0.91 1.93
N PHE A 108 0.12 1.49 2.76
CA PHE A 108 -0.30 2.22 3.96
C PHE A 108 -1.08 3.50 3.61
N ARG A 109 -0.56 4.31 2.67
CA ARG A 109 -1.26 5.52 2.19
C ARG A 109 -2.61 5.21 1.58
N LEU A 110 -2.72 4.11 0.82
CA LEU A 110 -3.99 3.68 0.22
C LEU A 110 -5.11 3.60 1.25
N ILE A 111 -4.86 3.00 2.42
CA ILE A 111 -5.85 2.89 3.51
C ILE A 111 -6.33 4.27 4.00
N GLY A 112 -5.46 5.29 3.96
CA GLY A 112 -5.79 6.65 4.37
C GLY A 112 -6.51 7.48 3.29
N MET A 113 -6.42 7.09 2.02
CA MET A 113 -6.92 7.87 0.88
C MET A 113 -8.37 7.50 0.56
N LYS A 114 -9.33 8.07 1.29
CA LYS A 114 -10.77 7.76 1.14
C LYS A 114 -11.33 7.99 -0.26
N GLN A 115 -10.77 8.93 -1.02
CA GLN A 115 -11.17 9.25 -2.39
C GLN A 115 -10.64 8.27 -3.44
N VAL A 116 -9.80 7.31 -3.04
CA VAL A 116 -9.17 6.32 -3.92
C VAL A 116 -9.79 4.96 -3.66
N ASP A 117 -10.14 4.27 -4.74
CA ASP A 117 -10.67 2.91 -4.69
C ASP A 117 -9.57 1.85 -4.77
N SER A 118 -8.51 2.11 -5.55
CA SER A 118 -7.43 1.13 -5.72
C SER A 118 -6.11 1.72 -6.22
N ILE A 119 -5.04 0.92 -6.12
CA ILE A 119 -3.77 1.14 -6.84
C ILE A 119 -3.59 0.00 -7.83
N VAL A 120 -3.27 0.33 -9.08
CA VAL A 120 -2.93 -0.64 -10.12
C VAL A 120 -1.41 -0.69 -10.28
N PHE A 121 -0.81 -1.84 -9.97
CA PHE A 121 0.63 -2.07 -10.08
C PHE A 121 0.98 -2.72 -11.41
N PHE A 122 1.74 -2.02 -12.25
CA PHE A 122 2.21 -2.52 -13.54
C PHE A 122 3.59 -3.16 -13.41
N ASP A 123 3.66 -4.46 -13.73
CA ASP A 123 4.87 -5.28 -13.55
C ASP A 123 5.81 -5.32 -14.76
N ARG A 124 5.46 -4.59 -15.83
CA ARG A 124 6.16 -4.57 -17.11
C ARG A 124 6.24 -3.16 -17.66
N ALA A 125 7.44 -2.73 -18.05
CA ALA A 125 7.65 -1.40 -18.62
C ALA A 125 6.96 -1.19 -19.99
N THR A 126 6.62 -2.28 -20.68
CA THR A 126 5.99 -2.27 -22.00
C THR A 126 4.48 -2.52 -21.96
N ASP A 127 3.90 -2.75 -20.79
CA ASP A 127 2.48 -3.04 -20.61
C ASP A 127 1.94 -2.29 -19.39
N THR A 128 1.34 -1.13 -19.65
CA THR A 128 0.65 -0.29 -18.66
C THR A 128 -0.86 -0.43 -18.77
N GLN A 129 -1.35 -1.54 -19.31
CA GLN A 129 -2.78 -1.85 -19.45
C GLN A 129 -3.16 -3.01 -18.53
N ASN A 130 -2.26 -3.99 -18.36
CA ASN A 130 -2.48 -5.13 -17.48
C ASN A 130 -1.65 -5.00 -16.20
N GLY A 131 -2.29 -4.57 -15.13
CA GLY A 131 -1.69 -4.48 -13.80
C GLY A 131 -2.41 -5.34 -12.77
N ILE A 132 -1.78 -5.47 -11.60
CA ILE A 132 -2.41 -6.07 -10.42
C ILE A 132 -3.13 -4.94 -9.68
N GLU A 133 -4.46 -4.97 -9.66
CA GLU A 133 -5.27 -4.03 -8.88
C GLU A 133 -5.30 -4.46 -7.41
N ILE A 134 -4.91 -3.55 -6.51
CA ILE A 134 -5.09 -3.69 -5.07
C ILE A 134 -6.18 -2.72 -4.62
N VAL A 135 -7.35 -3.27 -4.28
CA VAL A 135 -8.52 -2.51 -3.85
C VAL A 135 -8.39 -2.10 -2.39
N ARG A 136 -8.62 -0.82 -2.08
CA ARG A 136 -8.46 -0.23 -0.73
C ARG A 136 -9.27 -0.98 0.31
N THR A 137 -10.55 -1.25 0.02
CA THR A 137 -11.46 -1.93 0.97
C THR A 137 -10.99 -3.35 1.29
N ASP A 138 -10.37 -4.05 0.34
CA ASP A 138 -9.83 -5.38 0.59
C ASP A 138 -8.63 -5.31 1.55
N VAL A 139 -7.78 -4.29 1.40
CA VAL A 139 -6.66 -4.05 2.34
C VAL A 139 -7.21 -3.71 3.74
N GLU A 140 -8.19 -2.82 3.83
CA GLU A 140 -8.86 -2.45 5.08
C GLU A 140 -9.44 -3.67 5.79
N GLU A 141 -10.18 -4.52 5.08
CA GLU A 141 -10.74 -5.74 5.64
C GLU A 141 -9.67 -6.70 6.17
N LEU A 142 -8.57 -6.86 5.45
CA LEU A 142 -7.45 -7.70 5.89
C LEU A 142 -6.79 -7.13 7.15
N CYS A 143 -6.61 -5.81 7.21
CA CYS A 143 -6.10 -5.12 8.39
C CYS A 143 -7.04 -5.28 9.59
N GLU A 144 -8.35 -5.10 9.41
CA GLU A 144 -9.34 -5.32 10.47
C GLU A 144 -9.34 -6.75 11.00
N LYS A 145 -9.29 -7.74 10.10
CA LYS A 145 -9.20 -9.16 10.46
C LYS A 145 -7.94 -9.42 11.28
N GLN A 146 -6.81 -8.81 10.92
CA GLN A 146 -5.56 -8.95 11.66
C GLN A 146 -5.61 -8.29 13.04
N ILE A 147 -6.17 -7.08 13.14
CA ILE A 147 -6.33 -6.37 14.42
C ILE A 147 -7.20 -7.20 15.38
N LYS A 148 -8.35 -7.71 14.92
CA LYS A 148 -9.23 -8.57 15.71
C LYS A 148 -8.52 -9.84 16.22
N ARG A 149 -7.72 -10.48 15.35
CA ARG A 149 -6.91 -11.66 15.73
C ARG A 149 -5.87 -11.33 16.79
N ALA A 150 -5.16 -10.22 16.64
CA ALA A 150 -4.14 -9.78 17.60
C ALA A 150 -4.75 -9.47 18.97
N GLN A 151 -5.88 -8.76 19.00
CA GLN A 151 -6.62 -8.45 20.22
C GLN A 151 -7.09 -9.70 20.95
N PHE A 152 -7.69 -10.66 20.22
CA PHE A 152 -8.11 -11.93 20.80
C PHE A 152 -6.93 -12.74 21.38
N GLY A 153 -5.80 -12.77 20.66
CA GLY A 153 -4.58 -13.42 21.15
C GLY A 153 -4.05 -12.81 22.45
N LEU A 154 -4.03 -11.48 22.54
CA LEU A 154 -3.60 -10.75 23.74
C LEU A 154 -4.53 -11.01 24.93
N GLN A 155 -5.84 -11.04 24.72
CA GLN A 155 -6.81 -11.36 25.76
C GLN A 155 -6.57 -12.76 26.35
N LYS A 156 -6.42 -13.77 25.48
CA LYS A 156 -6.17 -15.15 25.91
C LYS A 156 -4.84 -15.32 26.65
N LEU A 157 -3.80 -14.60 26.23
CA LEU A 157 -2.51 -14.60 26.93
C LEU A 157 -2.61 -14.01 28.35
N ASN A 158 -3.42 -12.98 28.54
CA ASN A 158 -3.63 -12.38 29.86
C ASN A 158 -4.43 -13.31 30.78
N GLU A 159 -5.45 -13.99 30.25
CA GLU A 159 -6.20 -15.01 31.00
C GLU A 159 -5.30 -16.17 31.48
N LEU A 160 -4.39 -16.65 30.62
CA LEU A 160 -3.45 -17.70 30.97
C LEU A 160 -2.45 -17.27 32.06
N LYS A 161 -1.95 -16.03 31.99
CA LYS A 161 -1.06 -15.48 33.03
C LYS A 161 -1.76 -15.35 34.38
N ASN A 162 -2.96 -14.78 34.38
CA ASN A 162 -3.75 -14.62 35.60
C ASN A 162 -4.08 -15.97 36.25
N ASN A 163 -4.33 -17.02 35.46
CA ASN A 163 -4.59 -18.36 35.99
C ASN A 163 -3.32 -19.06 36.51
N ALA A 164 -2.15 -18.74 35.96
CA ALA A 164 -0.86 -19.28 36.41
C ALA A 164 -0.36 -18.62 37.70
N ASP A 165 -0.69 -17.35 37.94
CA ASP A 165 -0.32 -16.63 39.17
C ASP A 165 -1.24 -16.98 40.38
N ILE A 166 -2.32 -17.75 40.15
CA ILE A 166 -3.26 -18.21 41.18
C ILE A 166 -2.99 -19.68 41.60
N ALA A 167 -2.10 -20.40 40.89
CA ALA A 167 -1.74 -21.80 41.13
C ALA A 167 -0.42 -21.94 41.90
#